data_AF-A0A6A6YTL8-F1
#
_entry.id   AF-A0A6A6YTL8-F1
#
_cell.length_a   1.000
_cell.length_b   1.000
_cell.length_c   1.000
_cell.angle_alpha   90.00
_cell.angle_beta   90.00
_cell.angle_gamma   90.00
#
_symmetry.space_group_name_H-M   'P 1'
#
loop_
_entity.id
_entity.type
_entity.pdbx_description
1 polymer ?
#
loop_
_entity_poly.entity_id
_entity_poly.type
_entity_poly.pdbx_seq_one_letter_code
_entity_poly.pdbx_strand_id
1 'polypeptide(L)' 'MAKKDLSVIVVGGGFGGLASAIELTRHGFKAHVFEASPDLTRQGRSTSKGM' A
#
# COMPACT_ATOMS: atom_id res chain seq x y z
N MET A 1 -23.29 2.26 -2.18
CA MET A 1 -22.25 2.90 -1.35
C MET A 1 -21.53 1.83 -0.55
N ALA A 2 -20.21 1.88 -0.44
CA ALA A 2 -19.47 0.91 0.34
C ALA A 2 -19.76 1.05 1.85
N LYS A 3 -19.64 -0.06 2.58
CA LYS A 3 -19.82 -0.12 4.03
C LYS A 3 -18.75 0.76 4.69
N LYS A 4 -19.15 1.91 5.25
CA LYS A 4 -18.26 2.93 5.85
C LYS A 4 -17.42 2.42 7.03
N ASP A 5 -17.72 1.25 7.57
CA ASP A 5 -17.01 0.64 8.70
C ASP A 5 -15.99 -0.43 8.30
N LEU A 6 -15.72 -0.61 7.01
CA LEU A 6 -14.72 -1.57 6.56
C LEU A 6 -13.30 -0.97 6.71
N SER A 7 -12.51 -1.59 7.58
CA SER A 7 -11.07 -1.31 7.69
C SER A 7 -10.27 -2.24 6.79
N VAL A 8 -9.30 -1.71 6.06
CA VAL A 8 -8.49 -2.44 5.07
C VAL A 8 -7.03 -2.40 5.47
N ILE A 9 -6.36 -3.55 5.37
CA ILE A 9 -4.91 -3.66 5.54
C ILE A 9 -4.29 -3.85 4.16
N VAL A 10 -3.26 -3.06 3.86
CA VAL A 10 -2.41 -3.20 2.67
C VAL A 10 -1.02 -3.63 3.14
N VAL A 11 -0.56 -4.78 2.66
CA VAL A 11 0.78 -5.29 2.97
C VAL A 11 1.72 -4.99 1.80
N GLY A 12 2.76 -4.20 2.04
CA GLY A 12 3.69 -3.67 1.05
C GLY A 12 3.47 -2.17 0.79
N GLY A 13 4.46 -1.36 1.13
CA GLY A 13 4.59 0.08 0.91
C GLY A 13 5.20 0.46 -0.44
N GLY A 14 5.20 -0.46 -1.40
CA GLY A 14 5.60 -0.19 -2.78
C GLY A 14 4.58 0.71 -3.51
N PHE A 15 4.92 1.14 -4.74
CA PHE A 15 4.04 2.03 -5.52
C PHE A 15 2.61 1.50 -5.68
N GLY A 16 2.45 0.20 -5.96
CA GLY A 16 1.13 -0.42 -6.10
C GLY A 16 0.33 -0.46 -4.79
N GLY A 17 1.00 -0.73 -3.66
CA GLY A 17 0.36 -0.76 -2.34
C GLY A 17 -0.08 0.63 -1.89
N LEU A 18 0.79 1.63 -2.03
CA LEU A 18 0.45 3.02 -1.71
C LEU A 18 -0.66 3.56 -2.62
N ALA A 19 -0.62 3.28 -3.92
CA ALA A 19 -1.69 3.67 -4.84
C ALA A 19 -3.04 3.06 -4.44
N SER A 20 -3.02 1.79 -4.03
CA SER A 20 -4.23 1.10 -3.54
C SER A 20 -4.77 1.74 -2.26
N ALA A 21 -3.91 2.05 -1.29
CA ALA A 21 -4.30 2.73 -0.05
C ALA A 21 -4.90 4.13 -0.29
N ILE A 22 -4.33 4.88 -1.23
CA ILE A 22 -4.86 6.20 -1.64
C ILE A 22 -6.27 6.05 -2.22
N GLU A 23 -6.47 5.09 -3.12
CA GLU A 23 -7.77 4.93 -3.79
C GLU A 23 -8.85 4.40 -2.84
N LEU A 24 -8.48 3.50 -1.91
CA LEU A 24 -9.34 3.08 -0.81
C LEU A 24 -9.77 4.26 0.07
N THR A 25 -8.82 5.14 0.42
CA THR A 25 -9.12 6.33 1.24
C THR A 25 -10.05 7.30 0.49
N ARG A 26 -9.84 7.50 -0.82
CA ARG A 26 -10.73 8.32 -1.67
C ARG A 26 -12.16 7.81 -1.73
N HIS A 27 -12.35 6.49 -1.62
CA HIS A 27 -13.66 5.85 -1.58
C HIS A 27 -14.26 5.76 -0.16
N GLY A 28 -13.60 6.35 0.84
CA GLY A 28 -14.11 6.45 2.21
C GLY A 28 -13.79 5.23 3.08
N PHE A 29 -12.84 4.38 2.69
CA PHE A 29 -12.36 3.28 3.52
C PHE A 29 -11.20 3.71 4.42
N LYS A 30 -11.12 3.11 5.62
CA LYS A 30 -9.95 3.27 6.49
C LYS A 30 -8.87 2.26 6.09
N ALA A 31 -7.79 2.74 5.48
CA ALA A 31 -6.67 1.90 5.05
C ALA A 31 -5.45 2.03 5.97
N HIS A 32 -4.82 0.90 6.29
CA HIS A 32 -3.56 0.81 7.03
C HIS A 32 -2.50 0.10 6.18
N VAL A 33 -1.36 0.73 5.97
CA VAL A 33 -0.24 0.16 5.20
C VAL A 33 0.81 -0.40 6.15
N PHE A 34 1.23 -1.64 5.93
CA PHE A 34 2.35 -2.27 6.62
C PHE A 34 3.46 -2.54 5.63
N GLU A 35 4.66 -2.06 5.93
CA GLU A 35 5.87 -2.25 5.12
C GLU A 35 6.96 -2.88 5.98
N ALA A 36 7.70 -3.82 5.39
CA ALA A 36 8.78 -4.53 6.08
C ALA A 36 10.08 -3.70 6.11
N SER A 37 10.31 -2.88 5.10
CA SER A 37 11.40 -1.91 5.03
C SER A 37 11.24 -0.85 6.13
N PRO A 38 12.35 -0.41 6.76
CA PRO A 38 12.32 0.67 7.74
C PRO A 38 11.91 2.01 7.13
N ASP A 39 12.03 2.17 5.81
CA ASP A 39 11.70 3.39 5.09
C ASP A 39 11.12 3.14 3.67
N LEU A 40 10.60 4.21 3.06
CA LEU A 40 9.98 4.20 1.74
C LEU A 40 10.90 4.69 0.61
N THR A 41 12.20 4.81 0.84
CA THR A 41 13.13 5.46 -0.11
C THR A 41 13.45 4.62 -1.35
N ARG A 42 13.32 3.29 -1.28
CA ARG A 42 13.68 2.36 -2.37
C ARG A 42 12.59 1.34 -2.69
N GLN A 43 11.45 1.82 -3.16
CA GLN A 43 10.32 0.95 -3.53
C GLN A 43 10.39 0.40 -4.97
N GLY A 44 11.25 0.99 -5.81
CA GLY A 44 11.46 0.59 -7.21
C GLY A 44 12.47 -0.53 -7.40
N ARG A 45 12.28 -1.70 -6.78
CA ARG A 45 13.08 -2.89 -7.13
C ARG A 45 12.43 -3.59 -8.32
N SER A 46 12.84 -3.24 -9.54
CA SER A 46 12.67 -4.13 -10.68
C SER A 46 13.47 -5.39 -10.38
N THR A 47 12.82 -6.55 -10.39
CA THR A 47 13.46 -7.83 -10.11
C THR A 47 14.42 -8.19 -11.24
N SER A 48 15.64 -7.64 -11.25
CA SER A 48 16.80 -8.46 -11.58
C SER A 48 17.32 -9.01 -10.25
N LYS A 49 16.93 -10.25 -9.95
CA LYS A 49 17.70 -11.06 -9.00
C LYS A 49 19.12 -11.16 -9.58
N GLY A 50 20.09 -10.56 -8.89
CA GLY A 50 21.52 -10.86 -9.04
C GLY A 50 22.13 -10.55 -10.42
N MET A 51 22.84 -9.43 -10.50
CA MET A 51 24.19 -9.40 -11.07
C MET A 51 25.12 -8.93 -9.98
#